data_AF-A0A1F3GCE8-F1
#
_entry.id   AF-A0A1F3GCE8-F1
#
_cell.length_a   1.000
_cell.length_b   1.000
_cell.length_c   1.000
_cell.angle_alpha   90.00
_cell.angle_beta   90.00
_cell.angle_gamma   90.00
#
_symmetry.space_group_name_H-M   'P 1'
#
loop_
_entity.id
_entity.type
_entity.pdbx_description
1 polymer ?
#
loop_
_entity_poly.entity_id
_entity_poly.type
_entity_poly.pdbx_seq_one_letter_code
_entity_poly.pdbx_strand_id
1 'polypeptide(L)'
;MKRASIKFILLIGTLSIILSACGPVTEIINVEARIPAEIPIDFSGKAVAVFTSVRNSEPNDSMFFYNDSTLMLHMATGIASAIEKNLAIDEGGVYVFKHFPDDSTEYDMPYIHSLSFSSNSDIIIIVDSVQVGNVGIINGVTYNSAGEFKTSYIYAPYQSIIKAYDAISTDRLAYINQRDTVFWEIISRNDLRPEAMAIRARQSMPSVSQSIGAEVVKALFPAWQEQKRTLYYFPFRPWVNAIDNAREFRWREAMEFWLKQTKDKDPVKAAAAAYNVAIACELTDRHELALQWAEFSLKVFKLPGVSEYKQLLTDKLEKSTR
;
A
#
# COMPACT_ATOMS: atom_id res chain seq x y z
N MET A 1 -7.81 80.00 4.88
CA MET A 1 -8.68 78.84 4.55
C MET A 1 -8.37 78.46 3.09
N LYS A 2 -7.93 77.27 2.68
CA LYS A 2 -7.93 75.92 3.24
C LYS A 2 -6.62 75.21 2.84
N ARG A 3 -5.73 74.97 3.82
CA ARG A 3 -4.65 73.97 3.77
C ARG A 3 -5.21 72.70 4.41
N ALA A 4 -5.91 71.84 3.67
CA ALA A 4 -6.44 70.59 4.24
C ALA A 4 -6.94 69.59 3.18
N SER A 5 -6.17 69.25 2.13
CA SER A 5 -6.61 68.17 1.23
C SER A 5 -5.51 67.37 0.52
N ILE A 6 -4.23 67.75 0.59
CA ILE A 6 -3.18 67.10 -0.24
C ILE A 6 -2.28 66.14 0.55
N LYS A 7 -2.42 66.06 1.88
CA LYS A 7 -1.62 65.14 2.71
C LYS A 7 -2.27 63.78 2.99
N PHE A 8 -3.52 63.54 2.56
CA PHE A 8 -4.23 62.30 2.87
C PHE A 8 -4.23 61.27 1.72
N ILE A 9 -3.92 61.69 0.48
CA ILE A 9 -3.87 60.79 -0.68
C ILE A 9 -2.50 60.12 -0.83
N LEU A 10 -1.44 60.70 -0.26
CA LEU A 10 -0.09 60.11 -0.24
C LEU A 10 0.12 59.06 0.87
N LEU A 11 -0.84 58.92 1.81
CA LEU A 11 -0.74 57.95 2.91
C LEU A 11 -1.46 56.62 2.62
N ILE A 12 -2.25 56.54 1.54
CA ILE A 12 -2.97 55.32 1.15
C ILE A 12 -2.27 54.62 -0.04
N GLY A 13 -1.39 55.31 -0.77
CA GLY A 13 -0.65 54.76 -1.91
C GLY A 13 0.63 53.99 -1.59
N THR A 14 1.05 53.92 -0.32
CA THR A 14 2.31 53.28 0.11
C THR A 14 2.12 52.04 0.99
N LEU A 15 0.88 51.60 1.23
CA LEU A 15 0.58 50.43 2.07
C LEU A 15 0.03 49.23 1.27
N SER A 16 0.39 49.10 -0.01
CA SER A 16 -0.12 48.01 -0.88
C SER A 16 0.99 47.15 -1.53
N ILE A 17 2.24 47.21 -1.07
CA ILE A 17 3.37 46.46 -1.68
C ILE A 17 4.04 45.44 -0.73
N ILE A 18 3.60 45.26 0.53
CA ILE A 18 4.26 44.31 1.46
C ILE A 18 3.34 43.14 1.86
N LEU A 19 2.79 42.45 0.86
CA LEU A 19 2.33 41.07 1.01
C LEU A 19 2.93 40.20 -0.10
N SER A 20 4.22 40.39 -0.40
CA SER A 20 5.00 39.29 -0.96
C SER A 20 5.13 38.28 0.18
N ALA A 21 4.32 37.23 0.15
CA ALA A 21 4.49 36.11 1.06
C ALA A 21 5.92 35.57 0.91
N CYS A 22 6.85 36.02 1.76
CA CYS A 22 8.24 35.55 1.84
C CYS A 22 8.33 34.16 2.51
N GLY A 23 7.25 33.38 2.45
CA GLY A 23 7.23 32.02 2.97
C GLY A 23 7.91 31.07 1.99
N PRO A 24 8.52 29.98 2.50
CA PRO A 24 9.01 28.92 1.65
C PRO A 24 7.84 28.28 0.90
N VAL A 25 8.07 27.97 -0.37
CA VAL A 25 7.22 27.12 -1.20
C VAL A 25 7.62 25.66 -0.95
N THR A 26 6.71 24.73 -1.26
CA THR A 26 6.97 23.30 -1.16
C THR A 26 7.05 22.66 -2.53
N GLU A 27 7.95 21.69 -2.67
CA GLU A 27 8.06 20.80 -3.81
C GLU A 27 7.88 19.36 -3.32
N ILE A 28 7.13 18.55 -4.06
CA ILE A 28 6.97 17.12 -3.75
C ILE A 28 7.90 16.34 -4.67
N ILE A 29 8.76 15.53 -4.07
CA ILE A 29 9.54 14.50 -4.76
C ILE A 29 8.93 13.13 -4.44
N ASN A 30 8.92 12.27 -5.45
CA ASN A 30 8.53 10.89 -5.28
C ASN A 30 9.78 10.02 -5.23
N VAL A 31 9.87 9.17 -4.23
CA VAL A 31 11.00 8.26 -4.03
C VAL A 31 10.47 6.85 -3.85
N GLU A 32 11.12 5.88 -4.48
CA GLU A 32 10.80 4.48 -4.24
C GLU A 32 11.52 4.00 -2.99
N ALA A 33 10.76 3.43 -2.06
CA ALA A 33 11.31 2.82 -0.84
C ALA A 33 10.83 1.38 -0.73
N ARG A 34 11.74 0.49 -0.34
CA ARG A 34 11.38 -0.86 0.03
C ARG A 34 10.79 -0.84 1.43
N ILE A 35 9.51 -1.17 1.54
CA ILE A 35 8.83 -1.32 2.83
C ILE A 35 8.85 -2.78 3.26
N PRO A 36 8.98 -3.08 4.56
CA PRO A 36 8.84 -4.45 5.05
C PRO A 36 7.44 -4.98 4.77
N ALA A 37 7.31 -6.32 4.74
CA ALA A 37 6.03 -6.98 4.66
C ALA A 37 5.12 -6.56 5.83
N GLU A 38 3.81 -6.52 5.59
CA GLU A 38 2.82 -6.26 6.65
C GLU A 38 2.81 -7.39 7.67
N ILE A 39 2.92 -8.63 7.18
CA ILE A 39 3.02 -9.86 7.96
C ILE A 39 4.32 -10.56 7.54
N PRO A 40 5.46 -10.26 8.20
CA PRO A 40 6.73 -10.81 7.80
C PRO A 40 6.79 -12.32 8.07
N ILE A 41 6.92 -13.10 7.01
CA ILE A 41 7.22 -14.53 7.06
C ILE A 41 8.62 -14.75 6.49
N ASP A 42 9.46 -15.47 7.23
CA ASP A 42 10.77 -15.89 6.73
C ASP A 42 10.64 -17.16 5.88
N PHE A 43 10.72 -16.98 4.56
CA PHE A 43 10.72 -18.07 3.58
C PHE A 43 12.13 -18.57 3.22
N SER A 44 13.18 -18.00 3.80
CA SER A 44 14.58 -18.30 3.42
C SER A 44 14.91 -19.77 3.63
N GLY A 45 15.21 -20.48 2.54
CA GLY A 45 15.57 -21.90 2.59
C GLY A 45 14.43 -22.85 3.02
N LYS A 46 13.18 -22.38 3.06
CA LYS A 46 12.02 -23.16 3.48
C LYS A 46 11.18 -23.58 2.28
N ALA A 47 10.78 -24.85 2.25
CA ALA A 47 9.82 -25.37 1.28
C ALA A 47 8.39 -24.96 1.69
N VAL A 48 7.57 -24.57 0.71
CA VAL A 48 6.21 -24.04 0.95
C VAL A 48 5.18 -24.92 0.25
N ALA A 49 4.06 -25.18 0.92
CA ALA A 49 2.87 -25.77 0.30
C ALA A 49 1.62 -24.97 0.65
N VAL A 50 0.68 -24.94 -0.30
CA VAL A 50 -0.63 -24.32 -0.12
C VAL A 50 -1.71 -25.40 -0.08
N PHE A 51 -2.57 -25.35 0.92
CA PHE A 51 -3.65 -26.31 1.14
C PHE A 51 -5.00 -25.61 1.03
N THR A 52 -5.98 -26.26 0.41
CA THR A 52 -7.38 -25.86 0.50
C THR A 52 -8.13 -26.78 1.44
N SER A 53 -8.83 -26.19 2.38
CA SER A 53 -9.78 -26.90 3.23
C SER A 53 -10.99 -27.40 2.45
N VAL A 54 -11.28 -28.69 2.53
CA VAL A 54 -12.51 -29.28 2.01
C VAL A 54 -13.32 -29.83 3.18
N ARG A 55 -14.44 -29.17 3.49
CA ARG A 55 -15.37 -29.56 4.55
C ARG A 55 -16.69 -30.04 3.95
N ASN A 56 -17.37 -30.92 4.66
CA ASN A 56 -18.75 -31.27 4.34
C ASN A 56 -19.65 -30.10 4.75
N SER A 57 -19.78 -29.09 3.88
CA SER A 57 -20.74 -28.01 4.08
C SER A 57 -22.00 -28.27 3.31
N GLU A 58 -23.16 -28.15 3.98
CA GLU A 58 -24.42 -28.05 3.26
C GLU A 58 -24.42 -26.81 2.36
N PRO A 59 -25.07 -26.87 1.17
CA PRO A 59 -25.27 -25.69 0.34
C PRO A 59 -25.92 -24.58 1.16
N ASN A 60 -25.29 -23.41 1.19
CA ASN A 60 -25.87 -22.23 1.81
C ASN A 60 -26.58 -21.40 0.74
N ASP A 61 -27.90 -21.59 0.62
CA ASP A 61 -28.74 -20.87 -0.35
C ASP A 61 -28.74 -19.35 -0.16
N SER A 62 -28.27 -18.85 0.98
CA SER A 62 -28.11 -17.41 1.24
C SER A 62 -26.80 -16.81 0.71
N MET A 63 -25.94 -17.62 0.09
CA MET A 63 -24.65 -17.19 -0.44
C MET A 63 -24.51 -17.51 -1.93
N PHE A 64 -23.80 -16.63 -2.64
CA PHE A 64 -23.48 -16.85 -4.04
C PHE A 64 -22.43 -17.94 -4.20
N PHE A 65 -21.47 -18.02 -3.26
CA PHE A 65 -20.55 -19.13 -3.07
C PHE A 65 -20.22 -19.31 -1.58
N TYR A 66 -20.18 -20.55 -1.12
CA TYR A 66 -19.76 -20.90 0.24
C TYR A 66 -18.79 -22.06 0.20
N ASN A 67 -17.51 -21.80 0.48
CA ASN A 67 -16.41 -22.77 0.46
C ASN A 67 -16.42 -23.67 -0.79
N ASP A 68 -16.73 -23.06 -1.94
CA ASP A 68 -16.72 -23.75 -3.22
C ASP A 68 -15.29 -24.23 -3.51
N SER A 69 -15.13 -25.55 -3.65
CA SER A 69 -13.81 -26.16 -3.79
C SER A 69 -13.06 -25.69 -5.03
N THR A 70 -13.77 -25.26 -6.08
CA THR A 70 -13.16 -24.69 -7.29
C THR A 70 -12.60 -23.31 -6.97
N LEU A 71 -13.37 -22.45 -6.31
CA LEU A 71 -12.89 -21.11 -5.94
C LEU A 71 -11.73 -21.15 -4.96
N MET A 72 -11.80 -22.03 -3.96
CA MET A 72 -10.71 -22.22 -2.99
C MET A 72 -9.43 -22.71 -3.68
N LEU A 73 -9.56 -23.65 -4.64
CA LEU A 73 -8.41 -24.13 -5.41
C LEU A 73 -7.80 -23.02 -6.26
N HIS A 74 -8.61 -22.25 -6.98
CA HIS A 74 -8.08 -21.11 -7.76
C HIS A 74 -7.39 -20.08 -6.87
N MET A 75 -7.92 -19.80 -5.68
CA MET A 75 -7.28 -18.92 -4.71
C MET A 75 -5.92 -19.48 -4.26
N ALA A 76 -5.86 -20.77 -3.93
CA ALA A 76 -4.63 -21.44 -3.54
C ALA A 76 -3.59 -21.44 -4.67
N THR A 77 -4.00 -21.65 -5.93
CA THR A 77 -3.13 -21.51 -7.10
C THR A 77 -2.61 -20.07 -7.21
N GLY A 78 -3.45 -19.06 -6.99
CA GLY A 78 -3.04 -17.66 -6.99
C GLY A 78 -1.98 -17.34 -5.94
N ILE A 79 -2.16 -17.88 -4.73
CA ILE A 79 -1.19 -17.78 -3.63
C ILE A 79 0.13 -18.46 -4.04
N ALA A 80 0.08 -19.71 -4.51
CA ALA A 80 1.25 -20.48 -4.91
C ALA A 80 2.06 -19.74 -5.98
N SER A 81 1.43 -19.34 -7.10
CA SER A 81 2.10 -18.62 -8.18
C SER A 81 2.70 -17.28 -7.74
N ALA A 82 2.04 -16.56 -6.83
CA ALA A 82 2.58 -15.32 -6.31
C ALA A 82 3.78 -15.54 -5.38
N ILE A 83 3.79 -16.62 -4.58
CA ILE A 83 4.95 -17.00 -3.77
C ILE A 83 6.12 -17.39 -4.68
N GLU A 84 5.87 -18.20 -5.70
CA GLU A 84 6.89 -18.60 -6.69
C GLU A 84 7.56 -17.38 -7.32
N LYS A 85 6.75 -16.40 -7.74
CA LYS A 85 7.24 -15.14 -8.30
C LYS A 85 8.07 -14.31 -7.31
N ASN A 86 7.65 -14.23 -6.05
CA ASN A 86 8.38 -13.45 -5.04
C ASN A 86 9.68 -14.13 -4.60
N LEU A 87 9.71 -15.46 -4.60
CA LEU A 87 10.90 -16.26 -4.28
C LEU A 87 11.81 -16.51 -5.50
N ALA A 88 11.39 -16.11 -6.70
CA ALA A 88 12.08 -16.35 -7.96
C ALA A 88 12.40 -17.84 -8.20
N ILE A 89 11.44 -18.72 -7.87
CA ILE A 89 11.49 -20.16 -8.15
C ILE A 89 10.61 -20.49 -9.37
N ASP A 90 10.82 -21.67 -9.95
CA ASP A 90 10.10 -22.12 -11.14
C ASP A 90 8.60 -22.27 -10.90
N GLU A 91 7.81 -22.05 -11.96
CA GLU A 91 6.36 -22.28 -11.95
C GLU A 91 6.05 -23.74 -11.60
N GLY A 92 5.15 -23.96 -10.63
CA GLY A 92 4.86 -25.28 -10.08
C GLY A 92 5.83 -25.75 -9.00
N GLY A 93 6.76 -24.89 -8.54
CA GLY A 93 7.63 -25.14 -7.41
C GLY A 93 6.91 -25.09 -6.04
N VAL A 94 5.75 -24.45 -5.96
CA VAL A 94 4.88 -24.45 -4.77
C VAL A 94 3.65 -25.32 -5.04
N TYR A 95 3.59 -26.47 -4.38
CA TYR A 95 2.51 -27.42 -4.58
C TYR A 95 1.21 -26.98 -3.90
N VAL A 96 0.09 -27.26 -4.58
CA VAL A 96 -1.26 -27.02 -4.08
C VAL A 96 -1.95 -28.35 -3.77
N PHE A 97 -2.41 -28.50 -2.53
CA PHE A 97 -3.03 -29.71 -2.03
C PHE A 97 -4.44 -29.44 -1.51
N LYS A 98 -5.20 -30.53 -1.33
CA LYS A 98 -6.46 -30.51 -0.58
C LYS A 98 -6.24 -31.24 0.73
N HIS A 99 -6.88 -30.76 1.79
CA HIS A 99 -6.98 -31.49 3.04
C HIS A 99 -8.43 -31.52 3.52
N PHE A 100 -8.73 -32.50 4.36
CA PHE A 100 -10.07 -32.77 4.87
C PHE A 100 -10.01 -32.65 6.40
N PRO A 101 -10.08 -31.43 6.93
CA PRO A 101 -10.07 -31.24 8.37
C PRO A 101 -11.43 -31.63 8.95
N ASP A 102 -11.42 -31.99 10.23
CA ASP A 102 -12.65 -32.11 11.01
C ASP A 102 -13.36 -30.73 11.11
N ASP A 103 -14.52 -30.67 11.75
CA ASP A 103 -15.31 -29.43 11.89
C ASP A 103 -14.58 -28.31 12.67
N SER A 104 -13.39 -28.58 13.22
CA SER A 104 -12.51 -27.56 13.79
C SER A 104 -11.97 -26.62 12.70
N THR A 105 -12.00 -25.32 12.99
CA THR A 105 -11.30 -24.30 12.20
C THR A 105 -9.90 -24.04 12.72
N GLU A 106 -9.55 -24.49 13.92
CA GLU A 106 -8.18 -24.42 14.43
C GLU A 106 -7.46 -25.75 14.22
N TYR A 107 -6.22 -25.64 13.73
CA TYR A 107 -5.37 -26.79 13.42
C TYR A 107 -4.41 -27.02 14.57
N ASP A 108 -4.43 -28.21 15.14
CA ASP A 108 -3.51 -28.59 16.18
C ASP A 108 -2.13 -28.95 15.60
N MET A 109 -1.17 -29.02 16.51
CA MET A 109 0.21 -29.44 16.25
C MET A 109 0.28 -30.73 15.42
N PRO A 110 -0.28 -31.88 15.88
CA PRO A 110 -0.25 -33.13 15.11
C PRO A 110 -0.76 -32.98 13.67
N TYR A 111 -1.81 -32.20 13.47
CA TYR A 111 -2.38 -31.99 12.15
C TYR A 111 -1.43 -31.23 11.22
N ILE A 112 -0.86 -30.10 11.67
CA ILE A 112 0.09 -29.32 10.86
C ILE A 112 1.33 -30.15 10.50
N HIS A 113 1.87 -30.92 11.45
CA HIS A 113 2.98 -31.84 11.20
C HIS A 113 2.61 -32.90 10.14
N SER A 114 1.38 -33.41 10.16
CA SER A 114 0.93 -34.40 9.16
C SER A 114 0.88 -33.80 7.75
N LEU A 115 0.43 -32.55 7.60
CA LEU A 115 0.40 -31.84 6.33
C LEU A 115 1.82 -31.63 5.82
N SER A 116 2.70 -31.12 6.67
CA SER A 116 4.13 -30.92 6.37
C SER A 116 4.84 -32.21 5.95
N PHE A 117 4.62 -33.31 6.66
CA PHE A 117 5.18 -34.60 6.29
C PHE A 117 4.66 -35.07 4.93
N SER A 118 3.37 -34.87 4.65
CA SER A 118 2.76 -35.28 3.38
C SER A 118 3.19 -34.44 2.18
N SER A 119 3.47 -33.15 2.39
CA SER A 119 3.90 -32.23 1.33
C SER A 119 5.40 -32.02 1.25
N ASN A 120 6.16 -32.52 2.23
CA ASN A 120 7.58 -32.23 2.43
C ASN A 120 7.85 -30.72 2.44
N SER A 121 7.13 -29.99 3.29
CA SER A 121 7.19 -28.51 3.34
C SER A 121 7.34 -27.99 4.76
N ASP A 122 8.12 -26.92 4.93
CA ASP A 122 8.39 -26.26 6.22
C ASP A 122 7.36 -25.17 6.52
N ILE A 123 6.74 -24.59 5.50
CA ILE A 123 5.66 -23.61 5.66
C ILE A 123 4.38 -24.15 5.03
N ILE A 124 3.32 -24.12 5.82
CA ILE A 124 1.98 -24.56 5.42
C ILE A 124 1.07 -23.36 5.37
N ILE A 125 0.56 -23.03 4.18
CA ILE A 125 -0.45 -22.00 3.98
C ILE A 125 -1.79 -22.66 3.69
N ILE A 126 -2.83 -22.29 4.42
CA ILE A 126 -4.15 -22.91 4.32
C ILE A 126 -5.16 -21.85 3.88
N VAL A 127 -5.78 -22.05 2.72
CA VAL A 127 -7.03 -21.40 2.32
C VAL A 127 -8.15 -22.12 3.06
N ASP A 128 -8.55 -21.53 4.20
CA ASP A 128 -9.44 -22.15 5.16
C ASP A 128 -10.92 -21.96 4.80
N SER A 129 -11.25 -20.76 4.31
CA SER A 129 -12.62 -20.46 3.84
C SER A 129 -12.62 -19.38 2.77
N VAL A 130 -13.59 -19.48 1.85
CA VAL A 130 -13.89 -18.46 0.84
C VAL A 130 -15.40 -18.36 0.72
N GLN A 131 -15.92 -17.15 0.91
CA GLN A 131 -17.35 -16.87 0.96
C GLN A 131 -17.67 -15.65 0.10
N VAL A 132 -18.71 -15.78 -0.72
CA VAL A 132 -19.25 -14.70 -1.53
C VAL A 132 -20.74 -14.62 -1.22
N GLY A 133 -21.17 -13.51 -0.62
CA GLY A 133 -22.58 -13.29 -0.33
C GLY A 133 -23.40 -13.02 -1.60
N ASN A 134 -24.69 -12.77 -1.41
CA ASN A 134 -25.60 -12.53 -2.52
C ASN A 134 -25.19 -11.32 -3.37
N VAL A 135 -25.44 -11.43 -4.67
CA VAL A 135 -25.18 -10.37 -5.64
C VAL A 135 -26.20 -9.24 -5.51
N GLY A 136 -25.72 -8.01 -5.43
CA GLY A 136 -26.49 -6.80 -5.64
C GLY A 136 -26.25 -6.25 -7.05
N ILE A 137 -27.28 -5.65 -7.65
CA ILE A 137 -27.19 -5.03 -8.98
C ILE A 137 -27.33 -3.53 -8.82
N ILE A 138 -26.42 -2.77 -9.42
CA ILE A 138 -26.52 -1.32 -9.55
C ILE A 138 -26.91 -1.03 -10.99
N ASN A 139 -28.16 -0.60 -11.18
CA ASN A 139 -28.68 -0.19 -12.48
C ASN A 139 -28.10 1.18 -12.85
N GLY A 140 -26.90 1.20 -13.43
CA GLY A 140 -26.27 2.39 -13.98
C GLY A 140 -26.13 2.26 -15.48
N VAL A 141 -27.12 2.72 -16.26
CA VAL A 141 -27.01 2.70 -17.73
C VAL A 141 -26.13 3.86 -18.17
N THR A 142 -24.85 3.59 -18.39
CA THR A 142 -23.96 4.50 -19.11
C THR A 142 -23.87 4.03 -20.56
N TYR A 143 -24.21 4.91 -21.49
CA TYR A 143 -23.96 4.69 -22.91
C TYR A 143 -22.52 5.09 -23.23
N ASN A 144 -21.79 4.26 -23.97
CA ASN A 144 -20.56 4.74 -24.61
C ASN A 144 -20.91 5.82 -25.65
N SER A 145 -19.93 6.62 -26.09
CA SER A 145 -20.15 7.78 -26.97
C SER A 145 -20.84 7.49 -28.31
N ALA A 146 -21.04 6.21 -28.67
CA ALA A 146 -21.77 5.76 -29.86
C ALA A 146 -23.14 5.10 -29.56
N GLY A 147 -23.52 4.91 -28.29
CA GLY A 147 -24.80 4.32 -27.89
C GLY A 147 -24.94 2.81 -28.14
N GLU A 148 -23.87 2.11 -28.52
CA GLU A 148 -23.93 0.71 -28.96
C GLU A 148 -23.87 -0.32 -27.81
N PHE A 149 -23.37 0.09 -26.64
CA PHE A 149 -23.21 -0.78 -25.49
C PHE A 149 -23.77 -0.16 -24.23
N LYS A 150 -24.36 -1.02 -23.41
CA LYS A 150 -24.83 -0.74 -22.07
C LYS A 150 -23.88 -1.36 -21.07
N THR A 151 -23.51 -0.59 -20.06
CA THR A 151 -22.76 -1.08 -18.90
C THR A 151 -23.74 -1.37 -17.77
N SER A 152 -23.52 -2.46 -17.04
CA SER A 152 -24.24 -2.83 -15.82
C SER A 152 -23.24 -3.24 -14.75
N TYR A 153 -23.53 -2.90 -13.50
CA TYR A 153 -22.63 -3.21 -12.39
C TYR A 153 -23.27 -4.21 -11.43
N ILE A 154 -22.51 -5.22 -11.06
CA ILE A 154 -22.88 -6.20 -10.03
C ILE A 154 -21.85 -6.09 -8.93
N TYR A 155 -22.26 -6.29 -7.69
CA TYR A 155 -21.34 -6.41 -6.57
C TYR A 155 -21.77 -7.54 -5.64
N ALA A 156 -20.81 -8.11 -4.90
CA ALA A 156 -21.11 -9.08 -3.86
C ALA A 156 -20.11 -8.94 -2.71
N PRO A 157 -20.54 -9.00 -1.45
CA PRO A 157 -19.61 -9.02 -0.33
C PRO A 157 -18.78 -10.30 -0.37
N TYR A 158 -17.50 -10.18 -0.08
CA TYR A 158 -16.52 -11.25 -0.10
C TYR A 158 -15.84 -11.38 1.25
N GLN A 159 -15.61 -12.61 1.69
CA GLN A 159 -14.80 -12.91 2.86
C GLN A 159 -13.91 -14.12 2.60
N SER A 160 -12.67 -14.07 3.08
CA SER A 160 -11.78 -15.23 3.10
C SER A 160 -10.97 -15.31 4.38
N ILE A 161 -10.57 -16.53 4.71
CA ILE A 161 -9.67 -16.82 5.83
C ILE A 161 -8.49 -17.61 5.28
N ILE A 162 -7.29 -17.06 5.48
CA ILE A 162 -6.01 -17.71 5.14
C ILE A 162 -5.18 -17.80 6.40
N LYS A 163 -4.54 -18.95 6.62
CA LYS A 163 -3.67 -19.20 7.77
C LYS A 163 -2.30 -19.64 7.28
N ALA A 164 -1.24 -19.23 7.95
CA ALA A 164 0.11 -19.73 7.67
C ALA A 164 0.74 -20.27 8.96
N TYR A 165 1.45 -21.38 8.85
CA TYR A 165 2.11 -22.06 9.95
C TYR A 165 3.56 -22.39 9.59
N ASP A 166 4.45 -22.28 10.57
CA ASP A 166 5.76 -22.94 10.52
C ASP A 166 5.55 -24.38 10.93
N ALA A 167 5.87 -25.36 10.10
CA ALA A 167 5.63 -26.76 10.41
C ALA A 167 6.60 -27.36 11.44
N ILE A 168 7.73 -26.70 11.71
CA ILE A 168 8.74 -27.17 12.64
C ILE A 168 8.39 -26.71 14.06
N SER A 169 8.06 -25.43 14.23
CA SER A 169 7.65 -24.89 15.53
C SER A 169 6.15 -24.98 15.79
N THR A 170 5.35 -25.12 14.73
CA THR A 170 3.86 -25.01 14.66
C THR A 170 3.30 -23.66 15.05
N ASP A 171 4.15 -22.65 15.14
CA ASP A 171 3.68 -21.30 15.36
C ASP A 171 2.80 -20.87 14.19
N ARG A 172 1.65 -20.29 14.51
CA ARG A 172 0.81 -19.63 13.51
C ARG A 172 1.48 -18.32 13.10
N LEU A 173 2.17 -18.37 11.96
CA LEU A 173 2.86 -17.25 11.35
C LEU A 173 1.90 -16.16 10.86
N ALA A 174 0.73 -16.55 10.36
CA ALA A 174 -0.28 -15.59 9.88
C ALA A 174 -1.71 -16.07 10.11
N TYR A 175 -2.59 -15.10 10.37
CA TYR A 175 -4.04 -15.24 10.29
C TYR A 175 -4.59 -14.04 9.52
N ILE A 176 -5.03 -14.27 8.29
CA ILE A 176 -5.49 -13.23 7.37
C ILE A 176 -7.00 -13.43 7.19
N ASN A 177 -7.78 -12.46 7.67
CA ASN A 177 -9.23 -12.43 7.52
C ASN A 177 -9.59 -11.23 6.62
N GLN A 178 -9.79 -11.49 5.33
CA GLN A 178 -10.14 -10.45 4.37
C GLN A 178 -11.65 -10.30 4.31
N ARG A 179 -12.12 -9.05 4.30
CA ARG A 179 -13.51 -8.69 4.04
C ARG A 179 -13.52 -7.56 3.05
N ASP A 180 -14.17 -7.78 1.92
CA ASP A 180 -14.21 -6.81 0.82
C ASP A 180 -15.49 -6.98 0.00
N THR A 181 -15.56 -6.35 -1.16
CA THR A 181 -16.63 -6.47 -2.14
C THR A 181 -16.04 -6.75 -3.51
N VAL A 182 -16.48 -7.83 -4.14
CA VAL A 182 -16.17 -8.07 -5.55
C VAL A 182 -17.12 -7.25 -6.40
N PHE A 183 -16.58 -6.52 -7.38
CA PHE A 183 -17.33 -5.72 -8.34
C PHE A 183 -17.13 -6.25 -9.75
N TRP A 184 -18.22 -6.37 -10.51
CA TRP A 184 -18.20 -6.69 -11.93
C TRP A 184 -18.78 -5.54 -12.74
N GLU A 185 -18.03 -5.12 -13.75
CA GLU A 185 -18.52 -4.30 -14.84
C GLU A 185 -18.88 -5.22 -16.01
N ILE A 186 -20.16 -5.22 -16.41
CA ILE A 186 -20.65 -6.03 -17.52
C ILE A 186 -21.06 -5.12 -18.66
N ILE A 187 -20.35 -5.24 -19.78
CA ILE A 187 -20.63 -4.52 -21.02
C ILE A 187 -21.41 -5.45 -21.96
N SER A 188 -22.57 -4.99 -22.45
CA SER A 188 -23.44 -5.76 -23.34
C SER A 188 -24.14 -4.89 -24.39
N ARG A 189 -24.51 -5.47 -25.54
CA ARG A 189 -25.29 -4.77 -26.58
C ARG A 189 -26.76 -4.59 -26.20
N ASN A 190 -27.29 -5.48 -25.36
CA ASN A 190 -28.68 -5.49 -24.90
C ASN A 190 -28.74 -5.42 -23.38
N ASP A 191 -29.89 -5.03 -22.83
CA ASP A 191 -30.17 -5.18 -21.41
C ASP A 191 -30.07 -6.67 -21.03
N LEU A 192 -29.22 -6.97 -20.06
CA LEU A 192 -29.12 -8.32 -19.52
C LEU A 192 -30.12 -8.47 -18.38
N ARG A 193 -30.82 -9.61 -18.39
CA ARG A 193 -31.62 -10.00 -17.23
C ARG A 193 -30.71 -10.30 -16.03
N PRO A 194 -31.16 -10.06 -14.78
CA PRO A 194 -30.41 -10.36 -13.56
C PRO A 194 -29.75 -11.75 -13.54
N GLU A 195 -30.43 -12.77 -14.07
CA GLU A 195 -29.94 -14.15 -14.07
C GLU A 195 -28.74 -14.31 -15.02
N ALA A 196 -28.78 -13.69 -16.19
CA ALA A 196 -27.67 -13.72 -17.16
C ALA A 196 -26.44 -12.98 -16.61
N MET A 197 -26.69 -11.88 -15.92
CA MET A 197 -25.69 -11.10 -15.19
C MET A 197 -25.02 -11.94 -14.08
N ALA A 198 -25.80 -12.62 -13.26
CA ALA A 198 -25.30 -13.51 -12.21
C ALA A 198 -24.51 -14.70 -12.80
N ILE A 199 -24.94 -15.29 -13.92
CA ILE A 199 -24.18 -16.36 -14.59
C ILE A 199 -22.79 -15.87 -15.03
N ARG A 200 -22.70 -14.68 -15.62
CA ARG A 200 -21.40 -14.11 -16.02
C ARG A 200 -20.49 -13.84 -14.82
N ALA A 201 -21.04 -13.27 -13.75
CA ALA A 201 -20.31 -13.08 -12.50
C ALA A 201 -19.77 -14.41 -11.97
N ARG A 202 -20.63 -15.44 -11.90
CA ARG A 202 -20.26 -16.80 -11.48
C ARG A 202 -19.13 -17.40 -12.33
N GLN A 203 -19.20 -17.26 -13.66
CA GLN A 203 -18.18 -17.79 -14.58
C GLN A 203 -16.82 -17.10 -14.44
N SER A 204 -16.80 -15.82 -14.06
CA SER A 204 -15.56 -15.07 -13.87
C SER A 204 -14.88 -15.32 -12.51
N MET A 205 -15.64 -15.78 -11.51
CA MET A 205 -15.15 -15.89 -10.13
C MET A 205 -13.89 -16.75 -9.95
N PRO A 206 -13.68 -17.86 -10.68
CA PRO A 206 -12.42 -18.60 -10.59
C PRO A 206 -11.18 -17.72 -10.86
N SER A 207 -11.21 -16.91 -11.92
CA SER A 207 -10.11 -15.99 -12.25
C SER A 207 -9.96 -14.86 -11.21
N VAL A 208 -11.09 -14.34 -10.72
CA VAL A 208 -11.10 -13.34 -9.64
C VAL A 208 -10.49 -13.93 -8.36
N SER A 209 -10.88 -15.15 -7.98
CA SER A 209 -10.38 -15.85 -6.80
C SER A 209 -8.88 -16.09 -6.86
N GLN A 210 -8.36 -16.48 -8.04
CA GLN A 210 -6.91 -16.59 -8.28
C GLN A 210 -6.21 -15.24 -8.12
N SER A 211 -6.79 -14.16 -8.65
CA SER A 211 -6.23 -12.81 -8.50
C SER A 211 -6.20 -12.36 -7.03
N ILE A 212 -7.27 -12.63 -6.27
CA ILE A 212 -7.31 -12.34 -4.83
C ILE A 212 -6.25 -13.15 -4.08
N GLY A 213 -6.07 -14.43 -4.42
CA GLY A 213 -5.00 -15.26 -3.85
C GLY A 213 -3.61 -14.66 -4.07
N ALA A 214 -3.33 -14.15 -5.27
CA ALA A 214 -2.07 -13.46 -5.56
C ALA A 214 -1.93 -12.14 -4.76
N GLU A 215 -3.03 -11.42 -4.54
CA GLU A 215 -3.04 -10.17 -3.77
C GLU A 215 -2.71 -10.41 -2.28
N VAL A 216 -3.24 -11.49 -1.68
CA VAL A 216 -2.94 -11.88 -0.29
C VAL A 216 -1.44 -11.96 -0.03
N VAL A 217 -0.70 -12.51 -1.00
CA VAL A 217 0.75 -12.72 -0.87
C VAL A 217 1.51 -11.41 -0.76
N LYS A 218 0.99 -10.28 -1.25
CA LYS A 218 1.65 -8.98 -1.10
C LYS A 218 1.83 -8.57 0.36
N ALA A 219 0.94 -9.00 1.26
CA ALA A 219 1.07 -8.74 2.69
C ALA A 219 2.23 -9.52 3.33
N LEU A 220 2.65 -10.63 2.70
CA LEU A 220 3.67 -11.55 3.21
C LEU A 220 5.10 -11.19 2.79
N PHE A 221 5.26 -10.34 1.77
CA PHE A 221 6.55 -9.99 1.19
C PHE A 221 6.83 -8.48 1.25
N PRO A 222 8.11 -8.07 1.38
CA PRO A 222 8.49 -6.67 1.23
C PRO A 222 8.14 -6.15 -0.16
N ALA A 223 7.60 -4.93 -0.23
CA ALA A 223 7.19 -4.31 -1.48
C ALA A 223 7.92 -3.00 -1.73
N TRP A 224 8.11 -2.65 -3.00
CA TRP A 224 8.50 -1.31 -3.39
C TRP A 224 7.28 -0.41 -3.39
N GLN A 225 7.35 0.70 -2.66
CA GLN A 225 6.28 1.68 -2.59
C GLN A 225 6.83 3.07 -2.90
N GLU A 226 6.09 3.80 -3.74
CA GLU A 226 6.33 5.22 -3.96
C GLU A 226 5.97 5.99 -2.69
N GLN A 227 6.95 6.68 -2.12
CA GLN A 227 6.77 7.57 -0.98
C GLN A 227 6.99 9.01 -1.41
N LYS A 228 6.16 9.90 -0.88
CA LYS A 228 6.28 11.34 -1.13
C LYS A 228 7.18 11.96 -0.06
N ARG A 229 8.08 12.82 -0.49
CA ARG A 229 8.82 13.72 0.40
C ARG A 229 8.59 15.15 -0.04
N THR A 230 8.36 16.01 0.93
CA THR A 230 8.25 17.44 0.69
C THR A 230 9.61 18.06 0.91
N LEU A 231 10.04 18.93 0.01
CA LEU A 231 11.19 19.82 0.16
C LEU A 231 10.70 21.26 0.20
N TYR A 232 11.35 22.09 1.02
CA TYR A 232 11.10 23.52 1.02
C TYR A 232 12.02 24.24 0.06
N TYR A 233 11.53 25.27 -0.61
CA TYR A 233 12.39 26.13 -1.41
C TYR A 233 11.86 27.56 -1.47
N PHE A 234 12.74 28.47 -1.85
CA PHE A 234 12.37 29.86 -2.12
C PHE A 234 12.52 30.10 -3.62
N PRO A 235 11.63 30.88 -4.27
CA PRO A 235 11.56 31.01 -5.72
C PRO A 235 12.68 31.91 -6.28
N PHE A 236 13.93 31.58 -5.99
CA PHE A 236 15.11 32.21 -6.55
C PHE A 236 16.16 31.15 -6.93
N ARG A 237 16.95 31.46 -7.96
CA ARG A 237 17.71 30.48 -8.76
C ARG A 237 18.54 29.45 -7.98
N PRO A 238 19.33 29.80 -6.94
CA PRO A 238 20.10 28.83 -6.17
C PRO A 238 19.25 27.76 -5.48
N TRP A 239 18.09 28.11 -4.92
CA TRP A 239 17.19 27.14 -4.31
C TRP A 239 16.52 26.25 -5.35
N VAL A 240 16.10 26.84 -6.48
CA VAL A 240 15.53 26.07 -7.60
C VAL A 240 16.55 25.06 -8.13
N ASN A 241 17.80 25.47 -8.34
CA ASN A 241 18.87 24.56 -8.77
C ASN A 241 19.11 23.41 -7.76
N ALA A 242 18.99 23.67 -6.46
CA ALA A 242 19.13 22.63 -5.44
C ALA A 242 17.96 21.64 -5.47
N ILE A 243 16.74 22.11 -5.73
CA ILE A 243 15.57 21.25 -5.98
C ILE A 243 15.75 20.42 -7.25
N ASP A 244 16.25 21.00 -8.34
CA ASP A 244 16.49 20.26 -9.58
C ASP A 244 17.57 19.18 -9.39
N ASN A 245 18.63 19.48 -8.64
CA ASN A 245 19.60 18.45 -8.23
C ASN A 245 18.94 17.32 -7.43
N ALA A 246 18.06 17.64 -6.48
CA ALA A 246 17.33 16.64 -5.70
C ALA A 246 16.41 15.77 -6.58
N ARG A 247 15.70 16.36 -7.55
CA ARG A 247 14.86 15.64 -8.52
C ARG A 247 15.66 14.68 -9.39
N GLU A 248 16.90 15.05 -9.72
CA GLU A 248 17.82 14.21 -10.48
C GLU A 248 18.65 13.27 -9.58
N PHE A 249 18.24 13.07 -8.32
CA PHE A 249 18.91 12.23 -7.32
C PHE A 249 20.37 12.62 -7.02
N ARG A 250 20.78 13.85 -7.38
CA ARG A 250 22.07 14.46 -7.05
C ARG A 250 22.03 15.07 -5.64
N TRP A 251 21.84 14.19 -4.65
CA TRP A 251 21.65 14.57 -3.25
C TRP A 251 22.83 15.33 -2.66
N ARG A 252 24.06 14.95 -3.01
CA ARG A 252 25.27 15.60 -2.52
C ARG A 252 25.32 17.07 -2.94
N GLU A 253 25.08 17.34 -4.21
CA GLU A 253 25.09 18.68 -4.80
C GLU A 253 23.97 19.55 -4.19
N ALA A 254 22.78 18.97 -3.96
CA ALA A 254 21.69 19.65 -3.27
C ALA A 254 22.04 19.96 -1.80
N MET A 255 22.60 18.98 -1.07
CA MET A 255 23.02 19.12 0.32
C MET A 255 24.13 20.17 0.50
N GLU A 256 25.11 20.25 -0.41
CA GLU A 256 26.16 21.27 -0.35
C GLU A 256 25.61 22.70 -0.32
N PHE A 257 24.54 22.95 -1.07
CA PHE A 257 23.84 24.22 -1.04
C PHE A 257 23.07 24.39 0.28
N TRP A 258 22.22 23.44 0.65
CA TRP A 258 21.37 23.55 1.84
C TRP A 258 22.19 23.67 3.13
N LEU A 259 23.29 22.92 3.28
CA LEU A 259 24.19 23.02 4.43
C LEU A 259 24.72 24.45 4.63
N LYS A 260 25.01 25.19 3.54
CA LYS A 260 25.40 26.62 3.63
C LYS A 260 24.24 27.48 4.12
N GLN A 261 23.02 27.19 3.66
CA GLN A 261 21.80 27.93 4.03
C GLN A 261 21.36 27.67 5.48
N THR A 262 21.79 26.59 6.13
CA THR A 262 21.52 26.36 7.57
C THR A 262 22.07 27.47 8.49
N LYS A 263 23.00 28.28 7.98
CA LYS A 263 23.63 29.41 8.69
C LYS A 263 23.04 30.77 8.26
N ASP A 264 21.97 30.79 7.48
CA ASP A 264 21.29 32.03 7.07
C ASP A 264 20.78 32.78 8.32
N LYS A 265 20.73 34.12 8.23
CA LYS A 265 20.20 34.98 9.29
C LYS A 265 18.67 34.88 9.38
N ASP A 266 18.01 34.49 8.30
CA ASP A 266 16.59 34.22 8.26
C ASP A 266 16.32 32.80 8.82
N PRO A 267 15.68 32.70 10.01
CA PRO A 267 15.43 31.42 10.66
C PRO A 267 14.54 30.49 9.82
N VAL A 268 13.65 31.05 8.98
CA VAL A 268 12.77 30.24 8.14
C VAL A 268 13.59 29.57 7.03
N LYS A 269 14.53 30.29 6.41
CA LYS A 269 15.47 29.71 5.41
C LYS A 269 16.40 28.69 6.03
N ALA A 270 16.97 29.00 7.20
CA ALA A 270 17.86 28.09 7.91
C ALA A 270 17.15 26.79 8.31
N ALA A 271 15.92 26.87 8.82
CA ALA A 271 15.11 25.71 9.13
C ALA A 271 14.68 24.92 7.88
N ALA A 272 14.31 25.60 6.79
CA ALA A 272 13.92 24.96 5.54
C ALA A 272 15.11 24.17 4.94
N ALA A 273 16.29 24.76 4.97
CA ALA A 273 17.51 24.12 4.50
C ALA A 273 17.89 22.93 5.38
N ALA A 274 17.82 23.08 6.71
CA ALA A 274 18.07 21.99 7.64
C ALA A 274 17.12 20.81 7.42
N TYR A 275 15.83 21.09 7.20
CA TYR A 275 14.84 20.07 6.89
C TYR A 275 15.15 19.36 5.56
N ASN A 276 15.50 20.09 4.50
CA ASN A 276 15.89 19.45 3.24
C ASN A 276 17.16 18.59 3.38
N VAL A 277 18.12 19.00 4.22
CA VAL A 277 19.29 18.17 4.57
C VAL A 277 18.85 16.91 5.31
N ALA A 278 17.85 17.00 6.20
CA ALA A 278 17.28 15.83 6.86
C ALA A 278 16.69 14.83 5.87
N ILE A 279 15.94 15.30 4.88
CA ILE A 279 15.39 14.47 3.79
C ILE A 279 16.51 13.82 2.99
N ALA A 280 17.53 14.58 2.57
CA ALA A 280 18.65 14.02 1.84
C ALA A 280 19.47 12.99 2.64
N CYS A 281 19.59 13.17 3.96
CA CYS A 281 20.22 12.18 4.84
C CYS A 281 19.38 10.90 4.90
N GLU A 282 18.05 11.02 5.03
CA GLU A 282 17.15 9.85 4.99
C GLU A 282 17.32 9.07 3.69
N LEU A 283 17.25 9.75 2.54
CA LEU A 283 17.31 9.15 1.21
C LEU A 283 18.70 8.62 0.83
N THR A 284 19.71 8.85 1.67
CA THR A 284 21.07 8.32 1.50
C THR A 284 21.48 7.44 2.68
N ASP A 285 20.51 6.79 3.33
CA ASP A 285 20.64 5.81 4.42
C ASP A 285 21.32 6.33 5.69
N ARG A 286 21.38 7.65 5.89
CA ARG A 286 21.93 8.30 7.10
C ARG A 286 20.81 8.67 8.08
N HIS A 287 20.04 7.67 8.49
CA HIS A 287 18.80 7.82 9.26
C HIS A 287 18.98 8.57 10.59
N GLU A 288 20.02 8.27 11.37
CA GLU A 288 20.31 8.98 12.62
C GLU A 288 20.61 10.46 12.38
N LEU A 289 21.39 10.76 11.33
CA LEU A 289 21.74 12.12 10.96
C LEU A 289 20.51 12.88 10.43
N ALA A 290 19.63 12.19 9.69
CA ALA A 290 18.34 12.74 9.26
C ALA A 290 17.52 13.22 10.46
N LEU A 291 17.43 12.40 11.51
CA LEU A 291 16.71 12.76 12.74
C LEU A 291 17.32 14.01 13.40
N GLN A 292 18.65 14.07 13.53
CA GLN A 292 19.34 15.23 14.10
C GLN A 292 19.07 16.52 13.32
N TRP A 293 19.06 16.45 11.97
CA TRP A 293 18.77 17.63 11.13
C TRP A 293 17.29 18.06 11.20
N ALA A 294 16.36 17.11 11.30
CA ALA A 294 14.95 17.42 11.51
C ALA A 294 14.72 18.11 12.87
N GLU A 295 15.39 17.64 13.92
CA GLU A 295 15.39 18.28 15.24
C GLU A 295 16.00 19.68 15.22
N PHE A 296 17.13 19.83 14.52
CA PHE A 296 17.76 21.13 14.34
C PHE A 296 16.83 22.10 13.60
N SER A 297 16.15 21.66 12.54
CA SER A 297 15.15 22.45 11.82
C SER A 297 14.04 22.95 12.77
N LEU A 298 13.42 22.06 13.55
CA LEU A 298 12.37 22.40 14.53
C LEU A 298 12.85 23.37 15.61
N LYS A 299 14.11 23.25 16.04
CA LYS A 299 14.73 24.15 17.02
C LYS A 299 14.93 25.56 16.46
N VAL A 300 15.27 25.68 15.17
CA VAL A 300 15.48 26.96 14.50
C VAL A 300 14.15 27.64 14.20
N PHE A 301 13.22 26.92 13.56
CA PHE A 301 11.88 27.43 13.25
C PHE A 301 10.88 26.27 13.03
N LYS A 302 9.65 26.41 13.54
CA LYS A 302 8.62 25.39 13.41
C LYS A 302 7.94 25.48 12.04
N LEU A 303 8.52 24.79 11.05
CA LEU A 303 7.89 24.61 9.74
C LEU A 303 6.75 23.58 9.82
N PRO A 304 5.67 23.74 9.03
CA PRO A 304 4.60 22.74 8.95
C PRO A 304 5.12 21.35 8.56
N GLY A 305 4.54 20.25 9.06
CA GLY A 305 4.91 18.89 8.62
C GLY A 305 6.24 18.34 9.15
N VAL A 306 7.14 19.18 9.70
CA VAL A 306 8.45 18.71 10.18
C VAL A 306 8.34 17.90 11.46
N SER A 307 7.33 18.17 12.29
CA SER A 307 7.11 17.39 13.54
C SER A 307 6.63 15.97 13.22
N GLU A 308 5.73 15.86 12.24
CA GLU A 308 5.22 14.60 11.70
C GLU A 308 6.34 13.81 11.00
N TYR A 309 7.17 14.49 10.22
CA TYR A 309 8.34 13.88 9.59
C TYR A 309 9.36 13.37 10.62
N LYS A 310 9.62 14.13 11.69
CA LYS A 310 10.47 13.67 12.80
C LYS A 310 9.90 12.38 13.41
N GLN A 311 8.59 12.33 13.68
CA GLN A 311 7.99 11.12 14.24
C GLN A 311 8.16 9.92 13.31
N LEU A 312 7.95 10.11 12.01
CA LEU A 312 8.18 9.08 11.00
C LEU A 312 9.62 8.54 11.04
N LEU A 313 10.63 9.40 11.18
CA LEU A 313 12.03 8.98 11.30
C LEU A 313 12.29 8.18 12.58
N THR A 314 11.72 8.61 13.71
CA THR A 314 11.82 7.88 14.99
C THR A 314 11.24 6.47 14.86
N ASP A 315 10.01 6.36 14.33
CA ASP A 315 9.33 5.08 14.16
C ASP A 315 10.12 4.12 13.24
N LYS A 316 10.78 4.66 12.20
CA LYS A 316 11.65 3.89 11.30
C LYS A 316 12.88 3.33 12.03
N LEU A 317 13.56 4.15 12.83
CA LEU A 317 14.75 3.74 13.59
C LEU A 317 14.43 2.70 14.68
N GLU A 318 13.27 2.82 15.32
CA GLU A 318 12.81 1.83 16.30
C GLU A 318 12.54 0.47 15.64
N LYS A 319 11.96 0.47 14.43
CA LYS A 319 11.69 -0.75 13.66
C LYS A 319 12.94 -1.42 13.10
N SER A 320 14.01 -0.66 12.80
CA SER A 320 15.27 -1.25 12.30
C SER A 320 16.13 -1.88 13.41
N THR A 321 15.85 -1.57 14.66
CA THR A 321 16.63 -2.04 15.84
C THR A 321 16.01 -3.28 16.49
N ARG A 322 14.81 -3.69 16.07
CA ARG A 322 14.12 -4.91 16.49
C ARG A 322 14.27 -5.99 15.44
#